data_AF-A0A5J4KXL9-F1
#
_entry.id   AF-A0A5J4KXL9-F1
#
_cell.length_a   1.000
_cell.length_b   1.000
_cell.length_c   1.000
_cell.angle_alpha   90.00
_cell.angle_beta   90.00
_cell.angle_gamma   90.00
#
_symmetry.space_group_name_H-M   'P 1'
#
loop_
_entity.id
_entity.type
_entity.pdbx_description
1 polymer ?
#
loop_
_entity_poly.entity_id
_entity_poly.type
_entity_poly.pdbx_seq_one_letter_code
_entity_poly.pdbx_strand_id
1 'polypeptide(L)'
;MVEVGRLARHDQGAREIIGELLRGSIYERLLGLQACFGSGDADPALQALNDASRSVRGLAGFIMARLGSDAQVLAGLETMALDAKVALLHDLDRRHRQAVMDAYIETLIARQDRHLKRLLPLASQDLVRRALPPLIDTFDLIDWKRLTRHHPEIAHAQIRSWIQTANRIPQDQRLLQVVGVVIPGLSKLAPDLALDLVHAMHTLVPLARLPLNTLITRRPREVADLVLDSHEASSISFLRVVRHLSTEQLLALFEHYPTRSIKTAWANSNRSNAWRFISSVGLAGALRRYYSPAYCGGAAD
;
A
#
# COMPACT_ATOMS: atom_id res chain seq x y z
N MET A 1 -5.75 9.87 36.89
CA MET A 1 -5.75 8.39 36.83
C MET A 1 -4.36 7.77 36.91
N VAL A 2 -3.35 8.27 36.20
CA VAL A 2 -1.98 7.69 36.28
C VAL A 2 -1.42 7.69 37.71
N GLU A 3 -1.53 8.80 38.46
CA GLU A 3 -1.08 8.82 39.87
C GLU A 3 -1.84 7.83 40.75
N VAL A 4 -3.16 7.71 40.56
CA VAL A 4 -3.99 6.71 41.27
C VAL A 4 -3.48 5.29 40.98
N GLY A 5 -3.12 5.01 39.72
CA GLY A 5 -2.49 3.75 39.34
C GLY A 5 -1.12 3.52 39.98
N ARG A 6 -0.30 4.56 40.14
CA ARG A 6 0.99 4.43 40.85
C ARG A 6 0.80 4.15 42.34
N LEU A 7 -0.13 4.85 42.98
CA LEU A 7 -0.49 4.62 44.39
C LEU A 7 -0.99 3.19 44.60
N ALA A 8 -1.80 2.66 43.67
CA ALA A 8 -2.32 1.30 43.73
C ALA A 8 -1.25 0.19 43.80
N ARG A 9 0.02 0.47 43.47
CA ARG A 9 1.12 -0.49 43.68
C ARG A 9 1.38 -0.81 45.14
N HIS A 10 1.05 0.10 46.04
CA HIS A 10 1.36 0.00 47.47
C HIS A 10 0.12 0.21 48.36
N ASP A 11 -0.95 0.79 47.82
CA ASP A 11 -2.18 1.08 48.53
C ASP A 11 -3.32 0.15 48.08
N GLN A 12 -3.93 -0.57 49.03
CA GLN A 12 -5.06 -1.47 48.80
C GLN A 12 -6.35 -0.69 48.47
N GLY A 13 -6.60 0.45 49.12
CA GLY A 13 -7.79 1.26 48.86
C GLY A 13 -7.79 1.84 47.45
N ALA A 14 -6.61 2.28 46.97
CA ALA A 14 -6.47 2.71 45.58
C ALA A 14 -6.76 1.58 44.57
N ARG A 15 -6.37 0.32 44.89
CA ARG A 15 -6.71 -0.85 44.07
C ARG A 15 -8.21 -1.13 44.05
N GLU A 16 -8.87 -1.02 45.19
CA GLU A 16 -10.32 -1.22 45.32
C GLU A 16 -11.09 -0.18 44.50
N ILE A 17 -10.72 1.10 44.59
CA ILE A 17 -11.32 2.18 43.79
C ILE A 17 -11.17 1.90 42.29
N ILE A 18 -9.98 1.49 41.84
CA ILE A 18 -9.78 1.11 40.42
C ILE A 18 -10.69 -0.08 40.05
N GLY A 19 -10.78 -1.08 40.92
CA GLY A 19 -11.64 -2.25 40.71
C GLY A 19 -13.13 -1.92 40.64
N GLU A 20 -13.60 -0.93 41.39
CA GLU A 20 -14.97 -0.40 41.31
C GLU A 20 -15.20 0.34 39.99
N LEU A 21 -14.27 1.22 39.61
CA LEU A 21 -14.34 1.95 38.34
C LEU A 21 -14.43 1.00 37.13
N LEU A 22 -13.66 -0.09 37.15
CA LEU A 22 -13.67 -1.12 36.09
C LEU A 22 -14.99 -1.89 35.97
N ARG A 23 -15.87 -1.82 36.96
CA ARG A 23 -17.21 -2.43 36.94
C ARG A 23 -18.34 -1.41 36.70
N GLY A 24 -18.01 -0.12 36.67
CA GLY A 24 -18.98 0.97 36.53
C GLY A 24 -19.45 1.23 35.10
N SER A 25 -19.92 2.45 34.88
CA SER A 25 -20.27 3.02 33.59
C SER A 25 -19.11 3.00 32.58
N ILE A 26 -19.39 3.20 31.30
CA ILE A 26 -18.35 3.24 30.24
C ILE A 26 -17.25 4.25 30.59
N TYR A 27 -17.62 5.41 31.11
CA TYR A 27 -16.67 6.45 31.50
C TYR A 27 -15.77 5.99 32.66
N GLU A 28 -16.35 5.39 33.70
CA GLU A 28 -15.61 4.86 34.85
C GLU A 28 -14.67 3.73 34.43
N ARG A 29 -15.10 2.82 33.54
CA ARG A 29 -14.22 1.76 33.01
C ARG A 29 -13.04 2.33 32.23
N LEU A 30 -13.25 3.39 31.45
CA LEU A 30 -12.16 4.09 30.77
C LEU A 30 -11.18 4.72 31.78
N LEU A 31 -11.67 5.35 32.85
CA LEU A 31 -10.82 5.89 33.91
C LEU A 31 -10.04 4.79 34.64
N GLY A 32 -10.69 3.67 34.95
CA GLY A 32 -10.07 2.48 35.54
C GLY A 32 -8.94 1.95 34.67
N LEU A 33 -9.18 1.79 33.36
CA LEU A 33 -8.14 1.37 32.40
C LEU A 33 -7.00 2.39 32.28
N GLN A 34 -7.27 3.69 32.35
CA GLN A 34 -6.20 4.70 32.36
C GLN A 34 -5.28 4.59 33.58
N ALA A 35 -5.75 4.01 34.69
CA ALA A 35 -4.90 3.75 35.85
C ALA A 35 -3.83 2.68 35.55
N CYS A 36 -4.04 1.79 34.57
CA CYS A 36 -3.04 0.79 34.14
C CYS A 36 -1.70 1.42 33.72
N PHE A 37 -1.70 2.63 33.16
CA PHE A 37 -0.46 3.34 32.82
C PHE A 37 0.39 3.68 34.05
N GLY A 38 -0.25 3.90 35.21
CA GLY A 38 0.43 4.14 36.47
C GLY A 38 0.85 2.86 37.16
N SER A 39 -0.05 1.87 37.24
CA SER A 39 0.23 0.62 37.94
C SER A 39 1.23 -0.25 37.18
N GLY A 40 1.22 -0.20 35.84
CA GLY A 40 1.95 -1.15 35.00
C GLY A 40 1.25 -2.51 34.88
N ASP A 41 0.08 -2.67 35.50
CA ASP A 41 -0.72 -3.88 35.46
C ASP A 41 -1.62 -3.88 34.21
N ALA A 42 -1.43 -4.87 33.36
CA ALA A 42 -2.17 -5.05 32.12
C ALA A 42 -3.35 -6.02 32.25
N ASP A 43 -3.54 -6.70 33.39
CA ASP A 43 -4.63 -7.68 33.57
C ASP A 43 -6.02 -7.08 33.39
N PRO A 44 -6.32 -5.86 33.92
CA PRO A 44 -7.59 -5.21 33.63
C PRO A 44 -7.81 -4.93 32.15
N ALA A 45 -6.74 -4.60 31.42
CA ALA A 45 -6.83 -4.37 29.98
C ALA A 45 -7.09 -5.67 29.22
N LEU A 46 -6.46 -6.78 29.62
CA LEU A 46 -6.72 -8.10 29.02
C LEU A 46 -8.19 -8.49 29.16
N GLN A 47 -8.79 -8.32 30.34
CA GLN A 47 -10.21 -8.58 30.57
C GLN A 47 -11.11 -7.66 29.72
N ALA A 48 -10.72 -6.39 29.58
CA ALA A 48 -11.48 -5.38 28.85
C ALA A 48 -11.39 -5.50 27.30
N LEU A 49 -10.56 -6.40 26.75
CA LEU A 49 -10.48 -6.63 25.30
C LEU A 49 -11.81 -7.10 24.69
N ASN A 50 -12.66 -7.72 25.49
CA ASN A 50 -13.99 -8.21 25.09
C ASN A 50 -15.14 -7.38 25.70
N ASP A 51 -14.87 -6.18 26.23
CA ASP A 51 -15.91 -5.29 26.78
C ASP A 51 -16.98 -4.99 25.72
N ALA A 52 -18.24 -4.77 26.12
CA ALA A 52 -19.31 -4.41 25.19
C ALA A 52 -19.06 -3.07 24.45
N SER A 53 -18.39 -2.12 25.10
CA SER A 53 -18.08 -0.80 24.56
C SER A 53 -16.86 -0.82 23.64
N ARG A 54 -17.03 -0.31 22.42
CA ARG A 54 -15.93 -0.17 21.44
C ARG A 54 -14.80 0.71 21.96
N SER A 55 -15.11 1.79 22.67
CA SER A 55 -14.12 2.72 23.21
C SER A 55 -13.26 2.06 24.29
N VAL A 56 -13.88 1.23 25.14
CA VAL A 56 -13.18 0.46 26.18
C VAL A 56 -12.25 -0.57 25.54
N ARG A 57 -12.75 -1.37 24.59
CA ARG A 57 -11.91 -2.32 23.83
C ARG A 57 -10.74 -1.64 23.11
N GLY A 58 -10.97 -0.46 22.53
CA GLY A 58 -9.94 0.31 21.84
C GLY A 58 -8.81 0.75 22.79
N LEU A 59 -9.16 1.28 23.96
CA LEU A 59 -8.18 1.66 24.97
C LEU A 59 -7.46 0.42 25.55
N ALA A 60 -8.20 -0.66 25.81
CA ALA A 60 -7.65 -1.93 26.27
C ALA A 60 -6.62 -2.49 25.29
N GLY A 61 -6.91 -2.53 23.99
CA GLY A 61 -5.97 -2.95 22.95
C GLY A 61 -4.70 -2.10 22.93
N PHE A 62 -4.85 -0.77 23.03
CA PHE A 62 -3.70 0.13 23.09
C PHE A 62 -2.82 -0.11 24.33
N ILE A 63 -3.44 -0.36 25.49
CA ILE A 63 -2.73 -0.68 26.74
C ILE A 63 -2.04 -2.04 26.60
N MET A 64 -2.71 -3.06 26.06
CA MET A 64 -2.14 -4.39 25.86
C MET A 64 -0.91 -4.37 24.97
N ALA A 65 -0.95 -3.62 23.86
CA ALA A 65 0.22 -3.43 23.02
C ALA A 65 1.40 -2.79 23.77
N ARG A 66 1.13 -1.95 24.78
CA ARG A 66 2.13 -1.19 25.56
C ARG A 66 2.70 -1.94 26.76
N LEU A 67 1.82 -2.49 27.58
CA LEU A 67 2.14 -2.99 28.92
C LEU A 67 1.97 -4.50 29.02
N GLY A 68 1.17 -5.10 28.14
CA GLY A 68 0.91 -6.54 28.17
C GLY A 68 2.16 -7.33 27.82
N SER A 69 2.47 -8.33 28.64
CA SER A 69 3.47 -9.36 28.31
C SER A 69 3.08 -10.11 27.03
N ASP A 70 4.06 -10.76 26.40
CA ASP A 70 3.84 -11.55 25.19
C ASP A 70 2.75 -12.62 25.41
N ALA A 71 2.77 -13.29 26.56
CA ALA A 71 1.77 -14.30 26.94
C ALA A 71 0.35 -13.70 27.06
N GLN A 72 0.20 -12.54 27.71
CA GLN A 72 -1.11 -11.89 27.84
C GLN A 72 -1.62 -11.38 26.49
N VAL A 73 -0.75 -10.86 25.62
CA VAL A 73 -1.13 -10.43 24.27
C VAL A 73 -1.62 -11.62 23.43
N LEU A 74 -0.92 -12.75 23.47
CA LEU A 74 -1.35 -13.98 22.79
C LEU A 74 -2.70 -14.48 23.31
N ALA A 75 -2.88 -14.52 24.63
CA ALA A 75 -4.16 -14.90 25.24
C ALA A 75 -5.31 -13.96 24.81
N GLY A 76 -5.04 -12.66 24.72
CA GLY A 76 -5.99 -11.67 24.21
C GLY A 76 -6.36 -11.94 22.75
N LEU A 77 -5.37 -12.14 21.89
CA LEU A 77 -5.58 -12.40 20.46
C LEU A 77 -6.40 -13.65 20.18
N GLU A 78 -6.40 -14.66 21.04
CA GLU A 78 -7.25 -15.86 20.87
C GLU A 78 -8.75 -15.54 20.99
N THR A 79 -9.12 -14.69 21.95
CA THR A 79 -10.53 -14.44 22.30
C THR A 79 -11.18 -13.30 21.52
N MET A 80 -10.38 -12.36 21.00
CA MET A 80 -10.89 -11.15 20.36
C MET A 80 -11.61 -11.41 19.03
N ALA A 81 -12.51 -10.50 18.65
CA ALA A 81 -13.04 -10.46 17.29
C ALA A 81 -11.97 -10.04 16.26
N LEU A 82 -12.07 -10.51 15.01
CA LEU A 82 -11.07 -10.31 13.96
C LEU A 82 -10.66 -8.84 13.73
N ASP A 83 -11.62 -7.91 13.71
CA ASP A 83 -11.30 -6.49 13.50
C ASP A 83 -10.50 -5.90 14.66
N ALA A 84 -10.75 -6.36 15.89
CA ALA A 84 -9.98 -5.98 17.06
C ALA A 84 -8.59 -6.64 17.05
N LYS A 85 -8.47 -7.90 16.58
CA LYS A 85 -7.16 -8.55 16.35
C LYS A 85 -6.30 -7.74 15.38
N VAL A 86 -6.86 -7.32 14.24
CA VAL A 86 -6.14 -6.51 13.25
C VAL A 86 -5.68 -5.17 13.85
N ALA A 87 -6.55 -4.50 14.63
CA ALA A 87 -6.17 -3.25 15.29
C ALA A 87 -5.02 -3.45 16.30
N LEU A 88 -5.10 -4.50 17.13
CA LEU A 88 -4.05 -4.83 18.09
C LEU A 88 -2.72 -5.19 17.39
N LEU A 89 -2.75 -5.98 16.32
CA LEU A 89 -1.55 -6.31 15.54
C LEU A 89 -0.90 -5.05 14.93
N HIS A 90 -1.69 -4.10 14.42
CA HIS A 90 -1.13 -2.81 13.99
C HIS A 90 -0.51 -2.01 15.14
N ASP A 91 -1.09 -2.08 16.34
CA ASP A 91 -0.51 -1.43 17.53
C ASP A 91 0.80 -2.09 17.97
N LEU A 92 0.93 -3.41 17.79
CA LEU A 92 2.16 -4.17 18.05
C LEU A 92 3.24 -3.88 17.01
N ASP A 93 2.88 -3.80 15.73
CA ASP A 93 3.76 -3.44 14.61
C ASP A 93 4.39 -2.06 14.83
N ARG A 94 3.56 -1.05 15.18
CA ARG A 94 4.04 0.29 15.54
C ARG A 94 5.00 0.35 16.73
N ARG A 95 5.07 -0.72 17.52
CA ARG A 95 5.96 -0.87 18.68
C ARG A 95 7.10 -1.87 18.44
N HIS A 96 7.23 -2.36 17.21
CA HIS A 96 8.25 -3.33 16.81
C HIS A 96 8.19 -4.65 17.58
N ARG A 97 7.01 -5.07 18.05
CA ARG A 97 6.80 -6.35 18.76
C ARG A 97 6.55 -7.51 17.80
N GLN A 98 7.47 -7.71 16.84
CA GLN A 98 7.30 -8.68 15.75
C GLN A 98 7.20 -10.13 16.25
N ALA A 99 8.00 -10.52 17.24
CA ALA A 99 8.06 -11.90 17.74
C ALA A 99 6.69 -12.42 18.22
N VAL A 100 5.89 -11.58 18.87
CA VAL A 100 4.54 -11.95 19.34
C VAL A 100 3.57 -12.11 18.19
N MET A 101 3.67 -11.23 17.19
CA MET A 101 2.83 -11.32 15.98
C MET A 101 3.14 -12.60 15.19
N ASP A 102 4.43 -12.92 15.04
CA ASP A 102 4.88 -14.13 14.36
C ASP A 102 4.44 -15.39 15.12
N ALA A 103 4.61 -15.44 16.44
CA ALA A 103 4.15 -16.57 17.26
C ALA A 103 2.63 -16.80 17.14
N TYR A 104 1.85 -15.71 17.10
CA TYR A 104 0.42 -15.80 16.87
C TYR A 104 0.09 -16.34 15.48
N ILE A 105 0.76 -15.83 14.44
CA ILE A 105 0.52 -16.25 13.05
C ILE A 105 0.97 -17.70 12.83
N GLU A 106 2.06 -18.14 13.45
CA GLU A 106 2.48 -19.55 13.45
C GLU A 106 1.42 -20.47 14.07
N THR A 107 0.79 -20.03 15.15
CA THR A 107 -0.34 -20.74 15.77
C THR A 107 -1.52 -20.86 14.80
N LEU A 108 -1.82 -19.80 14.03
CA LEU A 108 -2.87 -19.82 13.00
C LEU A 108 -2.51 -20.74 11.81
N ILE A 109 -1.24 -20.77 11.41
CA ILE A 109 -0.74 -21.68 10.37
C ILE A 109 -0.93 -23.13 10.81
N ALA A 110 -0.53 -23.47 12.04
CA ALA A 110 -0.67 -24.82 12.57
C ALA A 110 -2.14 -25.29 12.63
N ARG A 111 -3.07 -24.36 12.90
CA ARG A 111 -4.51 -24.64 12.96
C ARG A 111 -5.23 -24.55 11.61
N GLN A 112 -4.54 -24.13 10.55
CA GLN A 112 -5.13 -23.83 9.23
C GLN A 112 -6.33 -22.86 9.32
N ASP A 113 -6.19 -21.82 10.15
CA ASP A 113 -7.30 -20.90 10.41
C ASP A 113 -7.71 -20.12 9.14
N ARG A 114 -9.03 -20.01 8.91
CA ARG A 114 -9.60 -19.28 7.76
C ARG A 114 -9.21 -17.80 7.68
N HIS A 115 -8.85 -17.18 8.81
CA HIS A 115 -8.45 -15.79 8.91
C HIS A 115 -6.97 -15.57 8.63
N LEU A 116 -6.18 -16.63 8.47
CA LEU A 116 -4.75 -16.57 8.21
C LEU A 116 -4.42 -15.67 7.02
N LYS A 117 -5.15 -15.79 5.90
CA LYS A 117 -4.92 -14.96 4.70
C LYS A 117 -4.98 -13.45 4.96
N ARG A 118 -5.84 -13.02 5.91
CA ARG A 118 -6.02 -11.61 6.26
C ARG A 118 -4.91 -11.10 7.18
N LEU A 119 -4.37 -11.96 8.03
CA LEU A 119 -3.39 -11.60 9.07
C LEU A 119 -1.94 -11.85 8.63
N LEU A 120 -1.71 -12.77 7.69
CA LEU A 120 -0.40 -13.13 7.19
C LEU A 120 0.44 -11.92 6.74
N PRO A 121 -0.09 -10.90 6.03
CA PRO A 121 0.72 -9.73 5.65
C PRO A 121 1.25 -8.88 6.82
N LEU A 122 0.89 -9.18 8.07
CA LEU A 122 1.42 -8.51 9.27
C LEU A 122 2.56 -9.30 9.93
N ALA A 123 2.85 -10.51 9.46
CA ALA A 123 3.98 -11.31 9.90
C ALA A 123 5.31 -10.76 9.38
N SER A 124 6.41 -11.28 9.92
CA SER A 124 7.74 -11.03 9.40
C SER A 124 7.91 -11.57 7.99
N GLN A 125 8.86 -10.99 7.25
CA GLN A 125 9.14 -11.37 5.87
C GLN A 125 9.45 -12.86 5.73
N ASP A 126 10.20 -13.44 6.66
CA ASP A 126 10.59 -14.86 6.65
C ASP A 126 9.38 -15.78 6.84
N LEU A 127 8.51 -15.45 7.79
CA LEU A 127 7.30 -16.22 8.05
C LEU A 127 6.34 -16.15 6.87
N VAL A 128 6.17 -14.97 6.26
CA VAL A 128 5.35 -14.81 5.05
C VAL A 128 5.93 -15.63 3.89
N ARG A 129 7.24 -15.57 3.62
CA ARG A 129 7.87 -16.36 2.54
C ARG A 129 7.61 -17.86 2.71
N ARG A 130 7.66 -18.36 3.94
CA ARG A 130 7.43 -19.78 4.26
C ARG A 130 5.96 -20.20 4.14
N ALA A 131 5.04 -19.35 4.60
CA ALA A 131 3.62 -19.69 4.71
C ALA A 131 2.77 -19.31 3.48
N LEU A 132 3.27 -18.43 2.62
CA LEU A 132 2.53 -17.93 1.45
C LEU A 132 2.25 -18.98 0.35
N PRO A 133 3.19 -19.85 -0.04
CA PRO A 133 2.99 -20.77 -1.17
C PRO A 133 1.69 -21.59 -1.13
N PRO A 134 1.29 -22.24 -0.02
CA PRO A 134 0.03 -22.99 0.02
C PRO A 134 -1.23 -22.10 0.01
N LEU A 135 -1.10 -20.80 0.31
CA LEU A 135 -2.24 -19.89 0.43
C LEU A 135 -2.47 -19.07 -0.83
N ILE A 136 -1.47 -18.92 -1.69
CA ILE A 136 -1.49 -17.97 -2.79
C ILE A 136 -2.66 -18.19 -3.76
N ASP A 137 -3.02 -19.45 -3.98
CA ASP A 137 -4.11 -19.81 -4.89
C ASP A 137 -5.49 -19.39 -4.35
N THR A 138 -5.61 -19.19 -3.04
CA THR A 138 -6.84 -18.74 -2.38
C THR A 138 -6.93 -17.21 -2.22
N PHE A 139 -5.86 -16.48 -2.56
CA PHE A 139 -5.85 -15.03 -2.40
C PHE A 139 -6.79 -14.35 -3.40
N ASP A 140 -7.61 -13.45 -2.84
CA ASP A 140 -8.40 -12.50 -3.61
C ASP A 140 -7.59 -11.22 -3.90
N LEU A 141 -8.18 -10.31 -4.66
CA LEU A 141 -7.53 -9.04 -5.04
C LEU A 141 -7.20 -8.14 -3.83
N ILE A 142 -7.98 -8.23 -2.74
CA ILE A 142 -7.75 -7.45 -1.53
C ILE A 142 -6.54 -8.01 -0.78
N ASP A 143 -6.43 -9.33 -0.70
CA ASP A 143 -5.30 -10.01 -0.07
C ASP A 143 -3.99 -9.69 -0.80
N TRP A 144 -3.99 -9.69 -2.14
CA TRP A 144 -2.84 -9.23 -2.95
C TRP A 144 -2.47 -7.77 -2.71
N LYS A 145 -3.46 -6.89 -2.60
CA LYS A 145 -3.23 -5.47 -2.27
C LYS A 145 -2.59 -5.30 -0.90
N ARG A 146 -3.01 -6.10 0.10
CA ARG A 146 -2.42 -6.10 1.45
C ARG A 146 -0.99 -6.63 1.41
N LEU A 147 -0.76 -7.78 0.77
CA LEU A 147 0.57 -8.35 0.62
C LEU A 147 1.53 -7.35 -0.03
N THR A 148 1.10 -6.68 -1.10
CA THR A 148 1.91 -5.65 -1.78
C THR A 148 2.24 -4.47 -0.88
N ARG A 149 1.32 -4.08 0.00
CA ARG A 149 1.52 -2.95 0.91
C ARG A 149 2.58 -3.25 1.98
N HIS A 150 2.60 -4.46 2.51
CA HIS A 150 3.47 -4.85 3.62
C HIS A 150 4.77 -5.52 3.15
N HIS A 151 4.72 -6.30 2.08
CA HIS A 151 5.85 -7.06 1.54
C HIS A 151 5.92 -6.92 0.02
N PRO A 152 6.27 -5.73 -0.51
CA PRO A 152 6.30 -5.47 -1.94
C PRO A 152 7.23 -6.43 -2.70
N GLU A 153 8.37 -6.80 -2.12
CA GLU A 153 9.31 -7.77 -2.71
C GLU A 153 8.75 -9.18 -2.83
N ILE A 154 7.98 -9.64 -1.82
CA ILE A 154 7.36 -10.97 -1.86
C ILE A 154 6.27 -11.00 -2.92
N ALA A 155 5.41 -9.96 -2.94
CA ALA A 155 4.36 -9.84 -3.95
C ALA A 155 4.95 -9.82 -5.37
N HIS A 156 6.01 -9.04 -5.58
CA HIS A 156 6.74 -8.98 -6.85
C HIS A 156 7.31 -10.34 -7.25
N ALA A 157 8.06 -11.00 -6.37
CA ALA A 157 8.68 -12.30 -6.65
C ALA A 157 7.64 -13.36 -7.03
N GLN A 158 6.50 -13.38 -6.34
CA GLN A 158 5.46 -14.35 -6.61
C GLN A 158 4.78 -14.11 -7.96
N ILE A 159 4.47 -12.86 -8.30
CA ILE A 159 3.88 -12.54 -9.61
C ILE A 159 4.89 -12.80 -10.72
N ARG A 160 6.18 -12.50 -10.51
CA ARG A 160 7.24 -12.79 -11.48
C ARG A 160 7.36 -14.28 -11.77
N SER A 161 7.32 -15.12 -10.73
CA SER A 161 7.27 -16.57 -10.87
C SER A 161 6.02 -17.04 -11.63
N TRP A 162 4.86 -16.44 -11.35
CA TRP A 162 3.62 -16.73 -12.06
C TRP A 162 3.71 -16.36 -13.55
N ILE A 163 4.23 -15.18 -13.89
CA ILE A 163 4.46 -14.76 -15.29
C ILE A 163 5.36 -15.75 -16.02
N GLN A 164 6.48 -16.16 -15.41
CA GLN A 164 7.40 -17.12 -16.01
C GLN A 164 6.75 -18.46 -16.30
N THR A 165 5.82 -18.90 -15.45
CA THR A 165 5.05 -20.13 -15.63
C THR A 165 3.93 -19.95 -16.67
N ALA A 166 3.27 -18.79 -16.64
CA ALA A 166 2.16 -18.42 -17.52
C ALA A 166 2.58 -18.05 -18.94
N ASN A 167 3.87 -17.77 -19.20
CA ASN A 167 4.41 -17.62 -20.56
C ASN A 167 4.08 -18.79 -21.50
N ARG A 168 3.61 -19.92 -20.97
CA ARG A 168 3.16 -21.10 -21.71
C ARG A 168 1.65 -21.14 -22.00
N ILE A 169 0.86 -20.27 -21.36
CA ILE A 169 -0.61 -20.25 -21.45
C ILE A 169 -1.06 -18.81 -21.77
N PRO A 170 -1.48 -18.54 -23.03
CA PRO A 170 -1.93 -17.21 -23.40
C PRO A 170 -3.15 -16.76 -22.59
N GLN A 171 -3.07 -15.56 -22.00
CA GLN A 171 -4.18 -14.79 -21.41
C GLN A 171 -4.80 -15.32 -20.10
N ASP A 172 -4.00 -15.53 -19.07
CA ASP A 172 -4.52 -15.69 -17.70
C ASP A 172 -5.19 -14.38 -17.21
N GLN A 173 -6.53 -14.33 -17.25
CA GLN A 173 -7.33 -13.19 -16.80
C GLN A 173 -7.12 -12.89 -15.30
N ARG A 174 -6.87 -13.91 -14.48
CA ARG A 174 -6.64 -13.73 -13.05
C ARG A 174 -5.31 -13.02 -12.82
N LEU A 175 -4.25 -13.42 -13.53
CA LEU A 175 -2.95 -12.76 -13.49
C LEU A 175 -3.08 -11.27 -13.87
N LEU A 176 -3.83 -10.96 -14.93
CA LEU A 176 -4.10 -9.57 -15.34
C LEU A 176 -4.77 -8.73 -14.25
N GLN A 177 -5.78 -9.29 -13.57
CA GLN A 177 -6.46 -8.60 -12.48
C GLN A 177 -5.55 -8.37 -11.28
N VAL A 178 -4.75 -9.38 -10.90
CA VAL A 178 -3.79 -9.28 -9.80
C VAL A 178 -2.73 -8.22 -10.11
N VAL A 179 -2.10 -8.30 -11.29
CA VAL A 179 -1.12 -7.31 -11.77
C VAL A 179 -1.72 -5.90 -11.78
N GLY A 180 -2.98 -5.77 -12.23
CA GLY A 180 -3.70 -4.50 -12.25
C GLY A 180 -3.87 -3.87 -10.85
N VAL A 181 -4.00 -4.68 -9.80
CA VAL A 181 -4.11 -4.21 -8.42
C VAL A 181 -2.73 -3.98 -7.78
N VAL A 182 -1.73 -4.79 -8.13
CA VAL A 182 -0.40 -4.75 -7.52
C VAL A 182 0.47 -3.64 -8.10
N ILE A 183 0.47 -3.41 -9.42
CA ILE A 183 1.30 -2.38 -10.08
C ILE A 183 1.13 -0.99 -9.44
N PRO A 184 -0.10 -0.46 -9.20
CA PRO A 184 -0.25 0.85 -8.59
C PRO A 184 0.29 0.91 -7.15
N GLY A 185 0.22 -0.20 -6.42
CA GLY A 185 0.79 -0.34 -5.07
C GLY A 185 2.31 -0.32 -5.11
N LEU A 186 2.92 -1.18 -5.92
CA LEU A 186 4.36 -1.22 -6.12
C LEU A 186 4.90 0.10 -6.66
N SER A 187 4.21 0.74 -7.60
CA SER A 187 4.63 2.04 -8.16
C SER A 187 4.80 3.12 -7.09
N LYS A 188 4.03 3.05 -5.99
CA LYS A 188 4.15 4.01 -4.87
C LYS A 188 5.24 3.64 -3.88
N LEU A 189 5.44 2.35 -3.63
CA LEU A 189 6.30 1.84 -2.55
C LEU A 189 7.71 1.47 -3.04
N ALA A 190 7.78 0.80 -4.20
CA ALA A 190 9.00 0.29 -4.83
C ALA A 190 8.86 0.40 -6.36
N PRO A 191 9.01 1.60 -6.94
CA PRO A 191 8.78 1.85 -8.36
C PRO A 191 9.68 1.01 -9.28
N ASP A 192 10.88 0.64 -8.85
CA ASP A 192 11.80 -0.18 -9.65
C ASP A 192 11.29 -1.63 -9.78
N LEU A 193 10.69 -2.19 -8.71
CA LEU A 193 10.01 -3.49 -8.77
C LEU A 193 8.77 -3.44 -9.66
N ALA A 194 8.03 -2.32 -9.63
CA ALA A 194 6.89 -2.13 -10.52
C ALA A 194 7.33 -2.09 -11.99
N LEU A 195 8.42 -1.36 -12.29
CA LEU A 195 8.98 -1.27 -13.64
C LEU A 195 9.46 -2.64 -14.14
N ASP A 196 10.21 -3.39 -13.33
CA ASP A 196 10.62 -4.76 -13.66
C ASP A 196 9.41 -5.67 -13.95
N LEU A 197 8.33 -5.54 -13.18
CA LEU A 197 7.10 -6.30 -13.42
C LEU A 197 6.42 -5.92 -14.74
N VAL A 198 6.41 -4.63 -15.10
CA VAL A 198 5.90 -4.16 -16.39
C VAL A 198 6.77 -4.69 -17.53
N HIS A 199 8.10 -4.68 -17.39
CA HIS A 199 9.00 -5.29 -18.36
C HIS A 199 8.75 -6.80 -18.51
N ALA A 200 8.42 -7.52 -17.44
CA ALA A 200 8.04 -8.93 -17.58
C ALA A 200 6.69 -9.06 -18.32
N MET A 201 5.70 -8.23 -17.96
CA MET A 201 4.33 -8.32 -18.46
C MET A 201 4.14 -7.84 -19.91
N HIS A 202 4.90 -6.86 -20.39
CA HIS A 202 4.68 -6.30 -21.73
C HIS A 202 4.90 -7.33 -22.85
N THR A 203 5.69 -8.37 -22.58
CA THR A 203 5.89 -9.49 -23.51
C THR A 203 4.62 -10.34 -23.71
N LEU A 204 3.69 -10.27 -22.77
CA LEU A 204 2.44 -11.04 -22.77
C LEU A 204 1.20 -10.20 -23.06
N VAL A 205 1.25 -8.92 -22.71
CA VAL A 205 0.07 -8.05 -22.65
C VAL A 205 0.45 -6.66 -23.15
N PRO A 206 -0.33 -6.06 -24.06
CA PRO A 206 -0.07 -4.71 -24.53
C PRO A 206 0.01 -3.71 -23.38
N LEU A 207 0.97 -2.78 -23.45
CA LEU A 207 1.23 -1.78 -22.41
C LEU A 207 -0.02 -0.93 -22.10
N ALA A 208 -0.87 -0.71 -23.09
CA ALA A 208 -2.12 0.05 -22.95
C ALA A 208 -3.13 -0.59 -21.96
N ARG A 209 -3.00 -1.89 -21.64
CA ARG A 209 -3.85 -2.59 -20.67
C ARG A 209 -3.31 -2.53 -19.24
N LEU A 210 -2.07 -2.07 -19.04
CA LEU A 210 -1.44 -2.01 -17.72
C LEU A 210 -1.69 -0.64 -17.06
N PRO A 211 -1.89 -0.58 -15.73
CA PRO A 211 -2.17 0.67 -15.02
C PRO A 211 -0.90 1.48 -14.74
N LEU A 212 -0.31 2.07 -15.80
CA LEU A 212 1.00 2.72 -15.74
C LEU A 212 0.99 4.16 -15.20
N ASN A 213 -0.18 4.77 -15.01
CA ASN A 213 -0.32 6.19 -14.59
C ASN A 213 0.49 6.54 -13.33
N THR A 214 0.50 5.65 -12.34
CA THR A 214 1.26 5.91 -11.10
C THR A 214 2.76 5.74 -11.32
N LEU A 215 3.17 4.79 -12.16
CA LEU A 215 4.58 4.55 -12.47
C LEU A 215 5.17 5.69 -13.29
N ILE A 216 4.44 6.21 -14.27
CA ILE A 216 4.85 7.35 -15.11
C ILE A 216 5.20 8.57 -14.26
N THR A 217 4.48 8.81 -13.17
CA THR A 217 4.78 9.94 -12.27
C THR A 217 6.03 9.74 -11.42
N ARG A 218 6.49 8.49 -11.23
CA ARG A 218 7.63 8.12 -10.38
C ARG A 218 8.91 7.78 -11.17
N ARG A 219 8.75 7.26 -12.38
CA ARG A 219 9.79 6.80 -13.33
C ARG A 219 9.43 7.21 -14.76
N PRO A 220 9.32 8.53 -15.05
CA PRO A 220 8.82 8.99 -16.34
C PRO A 220 9.75 8.63 -17.51
N ARG A 221 11.07 8.67 -17.29
CA ARG A 221 12.07 8.41 -18.34
C ARG A 221 12.06 6.94 -18.73
N GLU A 222 12.14 6.07 -17.75
CA GLU A 222 12.19 4.63 -17.94
C GLU A 222 10.91 4.09 -18.57
N VAL A 223 9.75 4.66 -18.19
CA VAL A 223 8.47 4.31 -18.85
C VAL A 223 8.40 4.88 -20.27
N ALA A 224 8.98 6.05 -20.53
CA ALA A 224 9.05 6.59 -21.90
C ALA A 224 9.90 5.69 -22.80
N ASP A 225 11.08 5.29 -22.33
CA ASP A 225 11.97 4.37 -23.05
C ASP A 225 11.26 3.04 -23.33
N LEU A 226 10.59 2.46 -22.33
CA LEU A 226 9.79 1.25 -22.51
C LEU A 226 8.68 1.38 -23.57
N VAL A 227 8.00 2.53 -23.63
CA VAL A 227 6.94 2.78 -24.63
C VAL A 227 7.52 3.01 -26.02
N LEU A 228 8.71 3.57 -26.13
CA LEU A 228 9.43 3.72 -27.39
C LEU A 228 9.90 2.37 -27.92
N ASP A 229 10.46 1.54 -27.04
CA ASP A 229 10.97 0.20 -27.37
C ASP A 229 9.87 -0.79 -27.76
N SER A 230 8.66 -0.67 -27.19
CA SER A 230 7.57 -1.61 -27.50
C SER A 230 6.94 -1.39 -28.87
N HIS A 231 7.17 -0.23 -29.51
CA HIS A 231 6.51 0.20 -30.76
C HIS A 231 4.97 0.09 -30.75
N GLU A 232 4.33 -0.02 -29.58
CA GLU A 232 2.88 -0.15 -29.46
C GLU A 232 2.19 1.20 -29.38
N ALA A 233 1.20 1.43 -30.26
CA ALA A 233 0.32 2.60 -30.19
C ALA A 233 -0.42 2.64 -28.85
N SER A 234 0.14 3.37 -27.89
CA SER A 234 -0.35 3.44 -26.53
C SER A 234 -1.12 4.74 -26.27
N SER A 235 -2.22 4.65 -25.53
CA SER A 235 -3.00 5.80 -25.07
C SER A 235 -2.40 6.51 -23.84
N ILE A 236 -1.17 6.11 -23.45
CA ILE A 236 -0.46 6.65 -22.30
C ILE A 236 -0.16 8.15 -22.49
N SER A 237 -0.46 8.95 -21.48
CA SER A 237 -0.20 10.39 -21.48
C SER A 237 0.99 10.75 -20.60
N PHE A 238 2.03 11.34 -21.21
CA PHE A 238 3.20 11.88 -20.50
C PHE A 238 3.06 13.36 -20.11
N LEU A 239 1.91 14.01 -20.39
CA LEU A 239 1.74 15.46 -20.25
C LEU A 239 2.08 15.99 -18.86
N ARG A 240 1.74 15.26 -17.80
CA ARG A 240 2.02 15.66 -16.41
C ARG A 240 3.50 15.58 -16.03
N VAL A 241 4.30 14.88 -16.83
CA VAL A 241 5.71 14.58 -16.53
C VAL A 241 6.66 15.04 -17.64
N VAL A 242 6.19 15.77 -18.66
CA VAL A 242 6.99 16.26 -19.81
C VAL A 242 8.29 16.92 -19.35
N ARG A 243 8.25 17.73 -18.29
CA ARG A 243 9.43 18.42 -17.73
C ARG A 243 10.53 17.50 -17.20
N HIS A 244 10.23 16.21 -17.00
CA HIS A 244 11.18 15.22 -16.49
C HIS A 244 11.81 14.37 -17.61
N LEU A 245 11.29 14.47 -18.83
CA LEU A 245 11.78 13.74 -20.00
C LEU A 245 12.93 14.50 -20.69
N SER A 246 13.84 13.78 -21.33
CA SER A 246 14.86 14.42 -22.17
C SER A 246 14.23 14.96 -23.46
N THR A 247 14.89 15.92 -24.10
CA THR A 247 14.47 16.45 -25.41
C THR A 247 14.39 15.34 -26.46
N GLU A 248 15.34 14.40 -26.43
CA GLU A 248 15.39 13.24 -27.32
C GLU A 248 14.18 12.32 -27.13
N GLN A 249 13.86 11.97 -25.88
CA GLN A 249 12.69 11.16 -25.55
C GLN A 249 11.39 11.84 -25.98
N LEU A 250 11.27 13.15 -25.76
CA LEU A 250 10.09 13.91 -26.18
C LEU A 250 9.92 13.87 -27.70
N LEU A 251 10.99 14.14 -28.46
CA LEU A 251 10.98 14.08 -29.92
C LEU A 251 10.61 12.69 -30.42
N ALA A 252 11.23 11.64 -29.88
CA ALA A 252 10.94 10.26 -30.26
C ALA A 252 9.47 9.90 -29.98
N LEU A 253 8.94 10.29 -28.81
CA LEU A 253 7.53 10.06 -28.47
C LEU A 253 6.59 10.82 -29.42
N PHE A 254 6.95 12.04 -29.84
CA PHE A 254 6.19 12.82 -30.81
C PHE A 254 6.19 12.18 -32.21
N GLU A 255 7.33 11.66 -32.65
CA GLU A 255 7.50 11.03 -33.94
C GLU A 255 6.75 9.69 -34.02
N HIS A 256 6.87 8.86 -32.97
CA HIS A 256 6.27 7.52 -32.93
C HIS A 256 4.78 7.54 -32.62
N TYR A 257 4.34 8.48 -31.77
CA TYR A 257 2.95 8.59 -31.35
C TYR A 257 2.41 9.99 -31.59
N PRO A 258 2.15 10.37 -32.85
CA PRO A 258 1.51 11.65 -33.21
C PRO A 258 0.02 11.61 -32.82
N THR A 259 -0.29 11.34 -31.56
CA THR A 259 -1.65 11.25 -31.06
C THR A 259 -2.28 12.64 -30.97
N ARG A 260 -3.55 12.74 -31.39
CA ARG A 260 -4.38 13.96 -31.35
C ARG A 260 -4.38 14.65 -29.98
N SER A 261 -4.17 13.90 -28.89
CA SER A 261 -4.17 14.37 -27.51
C SER A 261 -2.98 15.25 -27.15
N ILE A 262 -1.81 15.04 -27.74
CA ILE A 262 -0.66 15.92 -27.49
C ILE A 262 -0.88 17.25 -28.21
N LYS A 263 -1.40 17.24 -29.45
CA LYS A 263 -1.76 18.47 -30.17
C LYS A 263 -2.83 19.28 -29.42
N THR A 264 -3.89 18.66 -28.89
CA THR A 264 -4.95 19.37 -28.16
C THR A 264 -4.54 19.78 -26.74
N ALA A 265 -3.79 18.95 -26.02
CA ALA A 265 -3.32 19.30 -24.69
C ALA A 265 -2.24 20.38 -24.71
N TRP A 266 -1.35 20.38 -25.71
CA TRP A 266 -0.39 21.48 -25.93
C TRP A 266 -1.08 22.76 -26.40
N ALA A 267 -2.13 22.66 -27.21
CA ALA A 267 -2.92 23.82 -27.62
C ALA A 267 -3.69 24.46 -26.44
N ASN A 268 -4.07 23.66 -25.43
CA ASN A 268 -4.85 24.10 -24.26
C ASN A 268 -4.00 24.40 -23.01
N SER A 269 -2.79 23.85 -22.87
CA SER A 269 -1.88 24.19 -21.78
C SER A 269 -1.25 25.56 -22.03
N ASN A 270 -1.96 26.62 -21.64
CA ASN A 270 -1.51 28.01 -21.53
C ASN A 270 -0.48 28.42 -22.59
N ARG A 271 -0.94 28.82 -23.79
CA ARG A 271 -0.13 29.10 -25.00
C ARG A 271 1.18 29.84 -24.73
N SER A 272 1.22 30.73 -23.73
CA SER A 272 2.39 31.50 -23.31
C SER A 272 3.52 30.65 -22.68
N ASN A 273 3.20 29.62 -21.90
CA ASN A 273 4.21 28.76 -21.27
C ASN A 273 4.71 27.65 -22.20
N ALA A 274 3.82 27.11 -23.04
CA ALA A 274 4.19 26.12 -24.05
C ALA A 274 5.12 26.72 -25.11
N TRP A 275 4.85 27.93 -25.62
CA TRP A 275 5.75 28.63 -26.55
C TRP A 275 7.08 29.02 -25.91
N ARG A 276 7.08 29.47 -24.65
CA ARG A 276 8.34 29.73 -23.94
C ARG A 276 9.19 28.48 -23.79
N PHE A 277 8.57 27.32 -23.50
CA PHE A 277 9.27 26.04 -23.41
C PHE A 277 9.77 25.55 -24.78
N ILE A 278 8.97 25.65 -25.85
CA ILE A 278 9.40 25.30 -27.22
C ILE A 278 10.56 26.18 -27.69
N SER A 279 10.48 27.48 -27.42
CA SER A 279 11.53 28.43 -27.75
C SER A 279 12.79 28.22 -26.89
N SER A 280 12.64 27.85 -25.61
CA SER A 280 13.79 27.61 -24.73
C SER A 280 14.48 26.27 -24.97
N VAL A 281 13.77 25.26 -25.49
CA VAL A 281 14.33 23.92 -25.77
C VAL A 281 14.76 23.77 -27.24
N GLY A 282 14.68 24.83 -28.05
CA GLY A 282 15.13 24.82 -29.45
C GLY A 282 14.27 23.98 -30.41
N LEU A 283 13.10 23.52 -29.96
CA LEU A 283 12.20 22.63 -30.71
C LEU A 283 11.36 23.35 -31.78
N ALA A 284 11.45 24.69 -31.85
CA ALA A 284 10.69 25.50 -32.81
C ALA A 284 10.95 25.10 -34.27
N GLY A 285 12.17 24.67 -34.60
CA GLY A 285 12.53 24.22 -35.96
C GLY A 285 11.92 22.87 -36.34
N ALA A 286 11.87 21.91 -35.41
CA ALA A 286 11.29 20.60 -35.63
C ALA A 286 9.76 20.69 -35.74
N LEU A 287 9.11 21.46 -34.86
CA LEU A 287 7.65 21.64 -34.87
C LEU A 287 7.15 22.42 -36.10
N ARG A 288 7.95 23.31 -36.70
CA ARG A 288 7.62 23.98 -37.97
C ARG A 288 7.40 23.02 -39.13
N ARG A 289 8.02 21.82 -39.11
CA ARG A 289 7.78 20.79 -40.14
C ARG A 289 6.45 20.05 -39.94
N TYR A 290 5.94 19.99 -38.71
CA TYR A 290 4.74 19.23 -38.36
C TYR A 290 3.48 20.09 -38.21
N TYR A 291 3.62 21.40 -38.01
CA TYR A 291 2.52 22.37 -38.01
C TYR A 291 2.50 23.14 -39.33
N SER A 292 1.65 22.68 -40.25
CA SER A 292 1.32 23.44 -41.47
C SER A 292 0.67 24.79 -41.09
N PRO A 293 0.98 25.91 -41.78
CA PRO A 293 0.53 27.25 -41.40
C PRO A 293 -0.99 27.50 -41.41
N ALA A 294 -1.80 26.51 -41.81
CA ALA A 294 -3.24 26.65 -42.00
C ALA A 294 -4.07 26.92 -40.72
N TYR A 295 -3.46 26.93 -39.52
CA TYR A 295 -4.15 27.19 -38.25
C TYR A 295 -3.67 28.46 -37.50
N CYS A 296 -2.82 29.29 -38.13
CA CYS A 296 -2.41 30.59 -37.59
C CYS A 296 -3.16 31.78 -38.23
N GLY A 297 -4.40 31.56 -38.69
CA GLY A 297 -5.24 32.63 -39.25
C GLY A 297 -5.98 33.39 -38.14
N GLY A 298 -5.68 34.68 -38.01
CA GLY A 298 -6.59 35.68 -37.44
C GLY A 298 -6.22 36.23 -36.05
N ALA A 299 -5.25 37.15 -36.02
CA ALA A 299 -5.26 38.32 -35.12
C ALA A 299 -4.15 39.28 -35.55
N ALA A 300 -4.39 40.00 -36.64
CA ALA A 300 -3.78 41.27 -36.94
C ALA A 300 -4.93 42.18 -37.39
N ASP A 301 -5.54 42.83 -36.40
CA ASP A 301 -5.90 44.26 -36.35
C ASP A 301 -6.35 44.59 -34.92
#